data_AF-A0A6G3Y198-F1
#
_entry.id   AF-A0A6G3Y198-F1
#
_cell.length_a   1.000
_cell.length_b   1.000
_cell.length_c   1.000
_cell.angle_alpha   90.00
_cell.angle_beta   90.00
_cell.angle_gamma   90.00
#
_symmetry.space_group_name_H-M   'P 1'
#
loop_
_entity.id
_entity.type
_entity.pdbx_description
1 polymer ?
#
loop_
_entity_poly.entity_id
_entity_poly.type
_entity_poly.pdbx_seq_one_letter_code
_entity_poly.pdbx_strand_id
1 'polypeptide(L)' 'DAVRLSADALALSIGDIAGHDLDAAMAMGRVNSILRGLAYDSGPAASPAVTLGRLDRIVQALDSPSMVTAVHAVLRRRT' A
#
# COMPACT_ATOMS: atom_id res chain seq x y z
N ASP A 1 -3.75 -6.40 1.70
CA ASP A 1 -2.48 -6.77 2.37
C ASP A 1 -2.52 -6.36 3.84
N ALA A 2 -1.80 -7.08 4.71
CA ALA A 2 -1.64 -6.74 6.12
C ALA A 2 -0.19 -6.98 6.57
N VAL A 3 0.45 -5.96 7.14
CA VAL A 3 1.88 -5.96 7.50
C VAL A 3 2.04 -5.52 8.94
N ARG A 4 2.74 -6.33 9.74
CA ARG A 4 3.04 -5.97 11.12
C ARG A 4 4.18 -4.93 11.15
N LEU A 5 3.93 -3.79 11.78
CA LEU A 5 4.90 -2.68 11.88
C LEU A 5 5.64 -2.69 13.23
N SER A 6 4.97 -3.15 14.29
CA SER A 6 5.51 -3.34 15.64
C SER A 6 4.71 -4.43 16.36
N ALA A 7 5.02 -4.67 17.64
CA ALA A 7 4.25 -5.61 18.46
C ALA A 7 2.77 -5.23 18.61
N ASP A 8 2.47 -3.93 18.58
CA ASP A 8 1.16 -3.31 18.85
C ASP A 8 0.52 -2.61 17.64
N ALA A 9 1.22 -2.54 16.48
CA ALA A 9 0.73 -1.87 15.28
C ALA A 9 0.76 -2.73 14.01
N LEU A 10 -0.29 -2.60 13.20
CA LEU A 10 -0.49 -3.29 11.93
C LEU A 10 -0.87 -2.27 10.84
N ALA A 11 -0.15 -2.29 9.72
CA ALA A 11 -0.61 -1.66 8.49
C ALA A 11 -1.62 -2.58 7.79
N LEU A 12 -2.81 -2.06 7.51
CA LEU A 12 -3.83 -2.70 6.69
C LEU A 12 -3.99 -1.91 5.39
N SER A 13 -3.93 -2.61 4.27
CA SER A 13 -4.11 -2.02 2.94
C SER A 13 -5.14 -2.82 2.15
N ILE A 14 -6.09 -2.12 1.55
CA ILE A 14 -7.05 -2.66 0.59
C ILE A 14 -6.88 -1.82 -0.67
N GLY A 15 -6.83 -2.45 -1.84
CA GLY A 15 -6.78 -1.73 -3.10
C GLY A 15 -7.64 -2.41 -4.15
N ASP A 16 -8.06 -1.61 -5.11
CA ASP A 16 -8.84 -2.01 -6.27
C ASP A 16 -8.15 -1.45 -7.52
N ILE A 17 -8.03 -2.27 -8.56
CA ILE A 17 -7.34 -1.92 -9.81
C ILE A 17 -8.31 -2.00 -10.96
N ALA A 18 -8.26 -1.00 -11.85
CA ALA A 18 -9.02 -1.06 -13.09
C ALA A 18 -8.48 -2.18 -14.01
N GLY A 19 -9.40 -3.00 -14.51
CA GLY A 19 -9.09 -4.20 -15.30
C GLY A 19 -9.44 -5.48 -14.55
N HIS A 20 -9.42 -6.60 -15.27
CA HIS A 20 -9.83 -7.90 -14.71
C HIS A 20 -9.01 -9.07 -15.29
N ASP A 21 -7.89 -8.76 -15.93
CA ASP A 21 -7.01 -9.74 -16.56
C ASP A 21 -5.77 -10.01 -15.71
N LEU A 22 -4.90 -10.86 -16.23
CA LEU A 22 -3.65 -11.21 -15.57
C LEU A 22 -2.73 -9.99 -15.38
N ASP A 23 -2.73 -9.05 -16.33
CA ASP A 23 -1.89 -7.85 -16.27
C ASP A 23 -2.34 -6.93 -15.13
N ALA A 24 -3.65 -6.72 -14.96
CA ALA A 24 -4.21 -6.01 -13.81
C ALA A 24 -3.85 -6.71 -12.48
N ALA A 25 -3.96 -8.04 -12.42
CA ALA A 25 -3.59 -8.80 -11.23
C ALA A 25 -2.09 -8.67 -10.89
N MET A 26 -1.21 -8.75 -11.89
CA MET A 26 0.24 -8.57 -11.72
C MET A 26 0.59 -7.15 -11.29
N ALA A 27 -0.05 -6.14 -11.88
CA ALA A 27 0.12 -4.75 -11.49
C ALA A 27 -0.29 -4.52 -10.04
N MET A 28 -1.45 -5.03 -9.60
CA MET A 28 -1.89 -4.94 -8.20
C MET A 28 -0.93 -5.63 -7.23
N GLY A 29 -0.34 -6.76 -7.62
CA GLY A 29 0.72 -7.43 -6.84
C GLY A 29 1.96 -6.54 -6.64
N ARG A 30 2.36 -5.81 -7.69
CA ARG A 30 3.48 -4.86 -7.65
C ARG A 30 3.17 -3.66 -6.73
N VAL A 31 1.99 -3.07 -6.88
CA VAL A 31 1.52 -1.96 -6.01
C VAL A 31 1.48 -2.39 -4.55
N ASN A 32 0.93 -3.57 -4.25
CA ASN A 32 0.91 -4.11 -2.89
C ASN A 32 2.32 -4.31 -2.33
N SER A 33 3.26 -4.81 -3.14
CA SER A 33 4.64 -5.04 -2.73
C SER A 33 5.37 -3.73 -2.40
N ILE A 34 5.17 -2.69 -3.22
CA ILE A 34 5.73 -1.34 -2.98
C ILE A 34 5.11 -0.73 -1.72
N LEU A 35 3.79 -0.76 -1.58
CA LEU A 35 3.10 -0.20 -0.42
C LEU A 35 3.51 -0.92 0.88
N ARG A 36 3.67 -2.24 0.85
CA ARG A 36 4.19 -3.04 1.97
C ARG A 36 5.59 -2.57 2.38
N GLY A 37 6.50 -2.43 1.41
CA GLY A 37 7.85 -1.95 1.66
C GLY A 37 7.87 -0.54 2.26
N LEU A 38 7.11 0.39 1.68
CA LEU A 38 6.98 1.76 2.18
C LEU A 38 6.38 1.82 3.58
N ALA A 39 5.35 1.02 3.88
CA ALA A 39 4.73 0.98 5.19
C ALA A 39 5.70 0.45 6.25
N TYR A 40 6.48 -0.59 5.92
CA TYR A 40 7.50 -1.14 6.81
C TYR A 40 8.62 -0.14 7.08
N ASP A 41 9.16 0.49 6.03
CA ASP A 41 10.21 1.51 6.12
C ASP A 41 9.77 2.74 6.92
N SER A 42 8.53 3.20 6.71
CA SER A 42 8.00 4.40 7.38
C SER A 42 7.66 4.15 8.85
N GLY A 43 7.38 2.91 9.23
CA GLY A 43 7.09 2.51 10.61
C GLY A 43 5.71 2.93 11.14
N PRO A 44 5.41 2.60 12.43
CA PRO A 44 4.05 2.69 13.01
C PRO A 44 3.56 4.10 13.36
N ALA A 45 4.45 5.11 13.30
CA ALA A 45 4.12 6.51 13.54
C ALA A 45 3.83 7.29 12.25
N ALA A 46 4.07 6.69 11.08
CA ALA A 46 3.87 7.37 9.81
C ALA A 46 2.40 7.66 9.54
N SER A 47 2.14 8.83 8.94
CA SER A 47 0.82 9.17 8.43
C SER A 47 0.49 8.31 7.21
N PRO A 48 -0.70 7.66 7.15
CA PRO A 48 -1.12 6.90 5.97
C PRO A 48 -1.08 7.72 4.68
N ALA A 49 -1.38 9.02 4.74
CA ALA A 49 -1.35 9.91 3.60
C ALA A 49 0.06 10.11 3.03
N VAL A 50 1.09 10.14 3.89
CA VAL A 50 2.49 10.25 3.45
C VAL A 50 2.91 8.98 2.73
N THR A 51 2.55 7.80 3.27
CA THR A 51 2.84 6.51 2.63
C THR A 51 2.15 6.40 1.27
N LEU A 52 0.86 6.75 1.18
CA LEU A 52 0.12 6.74 -0.08
C LEU A 52 0.67 7.76 -1.09
N GLY A 53 1.10 8.95 -0.64
CA GLY A 53 1.72 9.94 -1.52
C GLY A 53 3.09 9.50 -2.06
N ARG A 54 3.84 8.67 -1.31
CA ARG A 54 5.06 8.03 -1.82
C ARG A 54 4.74 6.92 -2.82
N LEU A 55 3.72 6.11 -2.54
CA LEU A 55 3.25 5.08 -3.46
C LEU A 55 2.84 5.68 -4.80
N ASP A 56 2.02 6.72 -4.80
CA ASP A 56 1.54 7.40 -6.00
C ASP A 56 2.70 7.89 -6.88
N ARG A 57 3.71 8.56 -6.30
CA ARG A 57 4.90 9.00 -7.04
C ARG A 57 5.68 7.84 -7.67
N ILE A 58 5.82 6.72 -6.97
CA ILE A 58 6.53 5.55 -7.50
C ILE A 58 5.72 4.90 -8.63
N VAL A 59 4.41 4.76 -8.46
CA VAL A 59 3.52 4.17 -9.48
C VAL A 59 3.52 5.02 -10.75
N GLN A 60 3.46 6.36 -10.62
CA GLN A 60 3.58 7.27 -11.76
C GLN A 60 4.95 7.17 -12.46
N ALA A 61 6.04 7.03 -11.69
CA ALA A 61 7.38 6.89 -12.27
C ALA A 61 7.61 5.56 -12.98
N LEU A 62 6.83 4.51 -12.66
CA LEU A 62 6.92 3.19 -13.28
C LEU A 62 5.95 3.00 -14.46
N ASP A 63 5.28 4.09 -14.89
CA ASP A 63 4.39 4.15 -16.06
C ASP A 63 3.33 3.03 -16.07
N SER A 64 2.72 2.80 -14.90
CA SER A 64 1.70 1.76 -14.73
C SER A 64 0.36 2.25 -15.31
N PRO A 65 -0.19 1.63 -16.37
CA PRO A 65 -1.30 2.19 -17.15
C PRO A 65 -2.68 2.08 -16.47
N SER A 66 -2.79 1.34 -15.37
CA SER A 66 -4.06 1.08 -14.69
C SER A 66 -4.27 1.99 -13.48
N MET A 67 -5.44 2.63 -13.43
CA MET A 67 -5.90 3.35 -12.24
C MET A 67 -6.06 2.38 -11.07
N VAL A 68 -5.54 2.77 -9.91
CA VAL A 68 -5.67 2.03 -8.64
C VAL A 68 -6.29 2.93 -7.60
N THR A 69 -7.29 2.43 -6.88
CA THR A 69 -7.78 3.03 -5.64
C THR A 69 -7.25 2.24 -4.45
N ALA A 70 -7.01 2.92 -3.33
CA ALA A 70 -6.49 2.26 -2.14
C ALA A 70 -7.00 2.90 -0.85
N VAL A 71 -7.23 2.05 0.14
CA VAL A 71 -7.40 2.41 1.54
C VAL A 71 -6.19 1.86 2.29
N HIS A 72 -5.49 2.73 3.01
CA HIS A 72 -4.37 2.35 3.86
C HIS A 72 -4.58 2.90 5.27
N ALA A 73 -4.43 2.05 6.27
CA ALA A 73 -4.64 2.38 7.67
C ALA A 73 -3.56 1.76 8.55
N VAL A 74 -3.20 2.46 9.63
CA VAL A 74 -2.36 1.91 10.71
C VAL A 74 -3.27 1.64 11.91
N LEU A 75 -3.47 0.37 12.21
CA LEU A 75 -4.27 -0.11 13.33
C LEU A 75 -3.36 -0.29 14.55
N ARG A 76 -3.77 0.24 15.70
CA ARG A 76 -3.08 0.04 16.98
C ARG A 76 -3.93 -0.79 17.92
N ARG A 77 -3.31 -1.79 18.55
CA ARG A 77 -3.96 -2.58 19.58
C ARG A 77 -4.16 -1.71 20.83
N ARG A 78 -5.39 -1.46 21.23
CA ARG A 78 -5.69 -0.91 22.56
C ARG A 78 -5.56 -2.05 23.57
N THR A 79 -4.59 -1.93 24.47
CA THR A 79 -4.47 -2.73 25.70
C THR A 79 -5.03 -1.97 26.86
#